data_AF-A0A3B9I2S6-F1
#
_entry.id   AF-A0A3B9I2S6-F1
#
_cell.length_a   1.000
_cell.length_b   1.000
_cell.length_c   1.000
_cell.angle_alpha   90.00
_cell.angle_beta   90.00
_cell.angle_gamma   90.00
#
_symmetry.space_group_name_H-M   'P 1'
#
loop_
_entity.id
_entity.type
_entity.pdbx_description
1 polymer ?
#
loop_
_entity_poly.entity_id
_entity_poly.type
_entity_poly.pdbx_seq_one_letter_code
_entity_poly.pdbx_strand_id
1 'polypeptide(L)' 'LIRPITLCPFPNEAFDKINPKAKGLLTVEMSMGQMIDDVKIASNGRWTTDFHGKAGGLVPSPAGVIEAVKKIIGGGK' A
#
# COMPACT_ATOMS: atom_id res chain seq x y z
N LEU A 1 -1.02 8.66 4.62
CA LEU A 1 -1.96 7.65 4.09
C LEU A 1 -2.54 8.21 2.79
N ILE A 2 -2.33 7.53 1.67
CA ILE A 2 -2.94 7.91 0.39
C ILE A 2 -4.25 7.14 0.25
N ARG A 3 -5.34 7.84 -0.09
CA ARG A 3 -6.65 7.24 -0.37
C ARG A 3 -7.07 7.67 -1.77
N PRO A 4 -6.77 6.87 -2.81
CA PRO A 4 -7.18 7.20 -4.17
C PRO A 4 -8.71 7.27 -4.25
N ILE A 5 -9.23 8.38 -4.79
CA ILE A 5 -10.66 8.53 -5.11
C ILE A 5 -10.86 8.24 -6.60
N THR A 6 -9.93 8.71 -7.43
CA THR A 6 -9.90 8.51 -8.88
C THR A 6 -8.78 7.53 -9.22
N LEU A 7 -9.11 6.48 -9.98
CA LEU A 7 -8.15 5.46 -10.43
C LEU A 7 -7.61 5.73 -11.84
N CYS A 8 -8.40 6.39 -12.69
CA CYS A 8 -7.98 6.81 -14.01
C CYS A 8 -8.43 8.26 -14.24
N PRO A 9 -7.51 9.24 -14.30
CA PRO A 9 -6.05 9.10 -14.16
C PRO A 9 -5.59 8.73 -12.73
N PHE A 10 -4.51 7.96 -12.62
CA PHE A 10 -3.95 7.53 -11.33
C PHE A 10 -3.23 8.69 -10.61
N PRO A 11 -3.35 8.84 -9.28
CA PRO A 11 -2.85 10.02 -8.55
C PRO A 11 -1.34 9.96 -8.28
N ASN A 12 -0.51 10.02 -9.32
CA ASN A 12 0.95 9.93 -9.22
C ASN A 12 1.57 11.03 -8.33
N GLU A 13 1.06 12.26 -8.39
CA GLU A 13 1.57 13.39 -7.61
C GLU A 13 1.48 13.16 -6.08
N ALA A 14 0.56 12.30 -5.63
CA ALA A 14 0.44 11.96 -4.22
C ALA A 14 1.64 11.14 -3.73
N PHE A 15 2.24 10.33 -4.62
CA PHE A 15 3.43 9.53 -4.32
C PHE A 15 4.69 10.39 -4.25
N ASP A 16 4.75 11.49 -4.99
CA ASP A 16 5.88 12.44 -4.94
C ASP A 16 5.95 13.25 -3.65
N LYS A 17 4.81 13.43 -2.98
CA LYS A 17 4.71 14.14 -1.69
C LYS A 17 5.05 13.24 -0.49
N ILE A 18 5.34 11.96 -0.71
CA ILE A 18 5.71 11.03 0.36
C ILE A 18 7.10 11.39 0.91
N ASN A 19 7.25 11.35 2.23
CA ASN A 19 8.53 11.59 2.87
C ASN A 19 9.58 10.58 2.38
N PRO A 20 10.75 11.00 1.88
CA PRO A 20 11.81 10.11 1.41
C PRO A 20 12.30 9.11 2.49
N LYS A 21 12.11 9.42 3.77
CA LYS A 21 12.45 8.53 4.90
C LYS A 21 11.42 7.42 5.15
N ALA A 22 10.36 7.32 4.37
CA ALA A 22 9.42 6.21 4.47
C ALA A 22 10.14 4.88 4.21
N LYS A 23 9.85 3.86 5.01
CA LYS A 23 10.51 2.55 4.92
C LYS A 23 9.97 1.68 3.78
N GLY A 24 8.73 1.94 3.36
CA GLY A 24 7.99 1.11 2.43
C GLY A 24 6.57 1.63 2.24
N LEU A 25 5.88 1.08 1.25
CA LEU A 25 4.48 1.32 0.96
C LEU A 25 3.71 0.01 1.21
N LEU A 26 2.61 0.09 1.95
CA LEU A 26 1.69 -1.03 2.11
C LEU A 26 0.39 -0.69 1.39
N THR A 27 0.05 -1.50 0.39
CA THR A 27 -1.22 -1.42 -0.33
C THR A 27 -2.24 -2.35 0.31
N VAL A 28 -3.34 -1.77 0.81
CA VAL A 28 -4.43 -2.52 1.45
C VAL A 28 -5.63 -2.54 0.50
N GLU A 29 -6.05 -3.72 0.07
CA GLU A 29 -7.14 -3.86 -0.90
C GLU A 29 -8.13 -4.95 -0.49
N MET A 30 -9.36 -4.80 -0.96
CA MET A 30 -10.35 -5.88 -0.97
C MET A 30 -10.34 -6.65 -2.30
N SER A 31 -9.15 -6.81 -2.88
CA SER A 31 -8.91 -7.39 -4.19
C SER A 31 -7.71 -8.35 -4.14
N MET A 32 -7.40 -9.00 -5.26
CA MET A 32 -6.19 -9.83 -5.41
C MET A 32 -5.00 -9.03 -5.96
N GLY A 33 -4.94 -7.73 -5.71
CA GLY A 33 -3.78 -6.89 -6.05
C GLY A 33 -3.88 -6.19 -7.39
N GLN A 34 -5.09 -5.77 -7.78
CA GLN A 34 -5.34 -5.11 -9.06
C GLN A 34 -4.58 -3.79 -9.23
N MET A 35 -4.23 -3.11 -8.14
CA MET A 35 -3.61 -1.79 -8.15
C MET A 35 -2.13 -1.81 -7.75
N ILE A 36 -1.55 -3.01 -7.56
CA ILE A 36 -0.16 -3.16 -7.11
C ILE A 36 0.80 -2.58 -8.15
N ASP A 37 0.55 -2.85 -9.43
CA ASP A 37 1.43 -2.40 -10.50
C ASP A 37 1.36 -0.87 -10.68
N ASP A 38 0.18 -0.26 -10.56
CA ASP A 38 0.04 1.21 -10.57
C ASP A 38 0.82 1.85 -9.41
N VAL A 39 0.73 1.27 -8.20
CA VAL A 39 1.48 1.76 -7.04
C VAL A 39 2.99 1.60 -7.24
N LYS A 40 3.46 0.50 -7.83
CA LYS A 40 4.87 0.31 -8.18
C LYS A 40 5.36 1.32 -9.19
N ILE A 41 4.57 1.56 -10.25
CA ILE A 41 4.87 2.54 -11.30
C ILE A 41 4.90 3.96 -10.72
N ALA A 42 3.89 4.35 -9.94
CA ALA A 42 3.82 5.67 -9.29
C ALA A 42 4.95 5.89 -8.26
N SER A 43 5.33 4.83 -7.55
CA SER A 43 6.48 4.84 -6.63
C SER A 43 7.81 4.97 -7.37
N ASN A 44 7.87 4.60 -8.67
CA ASN A 44 9.10 4.60 -9.47
C ASN A 44 10.26 3.83 -8.79
N GLY A 45 9.94 2.75 -8.08
CA GLY A 45 10.91 1.94 -7.35
C GLY A 45 11.56 2.61 -6.13
N ARG A 46 11.09 3.78 -5.69
CA ARG A 46 11.65 4.51 -4.54
C ARG A 46 11.51 3.77 -3.21
N TRP A 47 10.46 2.97 -3.08
CA TRP A 47 10.14 2.21 -1.87
C TRP A 47 9.72 0.78 -2.20
N THR A 48 9.95 -0.13 -1.25
CA THR A 48 9.38 -1.48 -1.32
C THR A 48 7.86 -1.39 -1.25
N THR A 49 7.18 -2.10 -2.14
CA THR A 49 5.72 -2.15 -2.19
C THR A 49 5.23 -3.51 -1.69
N ASP A 50 4.64 -3.51 -0.51
CA ASP A 50 4.02 -4.67 0.12
C ASP A 50 2.50 -4.65 -0.08
N PHE A 51 1.89 -5.83 0.00
CA PHE A 51 0.46 -6.00 -0.26
C PHE A 51 -0.24 -6.71 0.90
N HIS A 52 -1.37 -6.15 1.32
CA HIS A 52 -2.30 -6.77 2.25
C HIS A 52 -3.71 -6.77 1.65
N GLY A 53 -3.99 -7.80 0.85
CA GLY A 53 -5.29 -8.02 0.24
C GLY A 53 -6.18 -8.94 1.06
N LYS A 54 -7.49 -8.65 1.08
CA LYS A 54 -8.52 -9.65 1.42
C LYS A 54 -9.48 -9.81 0.25
N ALA A 55 -9.76 -11.06 -0.14
CA ALA A 55 -10.71 -11.36 -1.21
C ALA A 55 -11.98 -12.02 -0.66
N GLY A 56 -13.03 -12.09 -1.46
CA GLY A 56 -14.27 -12.82 -1.12
C GLY A 56 -15.20 -12.10 -0.13
N GLY A 57 -15.27 -10.76 -0.18
CA GLY A 57 -16.15 -9.97 0.69
C GLY A 57 -15.63 -9.75 2.11
N LEU A 58 -14.42 -10.20 2.41
CA LEU A 58 -13.78 -10.00 3.70
C LEU A 58 -13.22 -8.58 3.82
N VAL A 59 -13.74 -7.80 4.76
CA VAL A 59 -13.24 -6.45 5.04
C VAL A 59 -11.92 -6.54 5.83
N PRO A 60 -10.85 -5.84 5.41
CA PRO A 60 -9.62 -5.76 6.19
C PRO A 60 -9.90 -5.05 7.51
N SER A 61 -9.51 -5.70 8.62
CA SER A 61 -9.67 -5.13 9.95
C SER A 61 -8.49 -4.21 10.30
N PRO A 62 -8.70 -3.16 11.11
CA PRO A 62 -7.61 -2.29 11.56
C PRO A 62 -6.47 -3.07 12.23
N ALA A 63 -6.81 -4.08 13.03
CA ALA A 63 -5.83 -4.96 13.68
C ALA A 63 -4.97 -5.73 12.65
N GLY A 64 -5.59 -6.27 11.59
CA GLY A 64 -4.87 -6.99 10.54
C GLY A 64 -3.92 -6.08 9.74
N VAL A 65 -4.31 -4.83 9.50
CA VAL A 65 -3.43 -3.85 8.86
C VAL A 65 -2.23 -3.52 9.76
N ILE A 66 -2.44 -3.35 11.07
CA ILE A 66 -1.36 -3.11 12.03
C ILE A 66 -0.38 -4.28 12.04
N GLU A 67 -0.86 -5.52 12.04
CA GLU A 67 -0.02 -6.72 11.98
C GLU A 67 0.80 -6.79 10.69
N ALA A 68 0.18 -6.49 9.54
CA ALA A 68 0.87 -6.42 8.26
C ALA A 68 2.00 -5.37 8.27
N VAL A 69 1.72 -4.18 8.81
CA VAL A 69 2.72 -3.11 8.96
C VAL A 69 3.86 -3.53 9.89
N LYS A 70 3.55 -4.16 11.03
CA LYS A 70 4.58 -4.65 11.98
C LYS A 70 5.51 -5.68 11.33
N LYS A 71 4.97 -6.58 10.50
CA LYS A 71 5.76 -7.57 9.76
C LYS A 71 6.75 -6.90 8.79
N ILE A 72 6.33 -5.83 8.12
CA ILE A 72 7.16 -5.09 7.14
C ILE A 72 8.26 -4.27 7.83
N ILE A 73 7.95 -3.62 8.96
CA ILE A 73 8.91 -2.75 9.68
C ILE A 73 9.98 -3.57 10.43
N GLY A 74 9.85 -4.90 10.51
CA GLY A 74 10.77 -5.77 11.24
C GLY A 74 10.46 -5.84 12.74
N GLY A 75 9.18 -5.77 13.12
CA GLY A 75 8.73 -6.04 14.48
C GLY A 75 8.82 -7.53 14.82
N GLY A 76 10.05 -8.02 15.00
CA GLY A 76 10.39 -9.39 15.33
C GLY A 76 11.65 -9.46 16.19
N LYS A 77 11.64 -8.75 17.32
CA LYS A 77 12.21 -9.16 18.60
C LYS A 77 11.30 -8.66 19.71
#